data_AF-A0A2E0UIX6-F1
#
_entry.id   AF-A0A2E0UIX6-F1
#
_cell.length_a   1.000
_cell.length_b   1.000
_cell.length_c   1.000
_cell.angle_alpha   90.00
_cell.angle_beta   90.00
_cell.angle_gamma   90.00
#
_symmetry.space_group_name_H-M   'P 1'
#
loop_
_entity.id
_entity.type
_entity.pdbx_description
1 polymer ?
#
loop_
_entity_poly.entity_id
_entity_poly.type
_entity_poly.pdbx_seq_one_letter_code
_entity_poly.pdbx_strand_id
1 'polypeptide(L)' 'MSTSLNVLFIGDLVGNVAVDLAASLIPDLMEEYDADVLIVNGENAMEGKSISEAQAN' A
#
# COMPACT_ATOMS: atom_id res chain seq x y z
N MET A 1 -15.02 17.90 19.84
CA MET A 1 -14.39 17.91 18.51
C MET A 1 -14.45 16.50 17.98
N SER A 2 -14.96 16.29 16.77
CA SER A 2 -14.90 14.98 16.12
C SER A 2 -13.52 14.84 15.48
N THR A 3 -12.79 13.79 15.81
CA THR A 3 -11.57 13.41 15.09
C THR A 3 -11.98 12.59 13.87
N SER A 4 -11.54 12.99 12.69
CA SER A 4 -11.68 12.19 11.46
C SER A 4 -10.49 11.23 11.38
N LEU A 5 -10.71 10.05 10.83
CA LEU A 5 -9.66 9.08 10.51
C LEU A 5 -9.36 9.20 9.01
N ASN A 6 -8.11 9.52 8.67
CA ASN A 6 -7.65 9.60 7.30
C ASN A 6 -7.13 8.22 6.87
N VAL A 7 -7.78 7.62 5.87
CA VAL A 7 -7.39 6.30 5.33
C VAL A 7 -6.86 6.48 3.92
N LEU A 8 -5.61 6.08 3.70
CA LEU A 8 -5.01 6.00 2.38
C LEU A 8 -5.20 4.57 1.84
N PHE A 9 -5.83 4.44 0.68
CA PHE A 9 -6.04 3.15 0.01
C PHE A 9 -5.28 3.11 -1.32
N ILE A 10 -4.44 2.10 -1.49
CA ILE A 10 -3.76 1.79 -2.75
C ILE A 10 -4.45 0.56 -3.36
N GLY A 11 -4.84 0.68 -4.64
CA GLY A 11 -5.40 -0.43 -5.40
C GLY A 11 -4.37 -1.52 -5.71
N ASP A 12 -4.69 -2.37 -6.67
CA ASP A 12 -3.92 -3.56 -6.99
C ASP A 12 -2.44 -3.28 -7.27
N LEU A 13 -1.57 -3.81 -6.42
CA LEU A 13 -0.15 -3.93 -6.72
C LEU A 13 0.05 -5.15 -7.62
N VAL A 14 0.60 -4.91 -8.81
CA VAL A 14 0.83 -5.94 -9.83
C VAL A 14 2.33 -6.19 -10.00
N GLY A 15 2.81 -7.32 -9.47
CA GLY A 15 4.20 -7.75 -9.56
C GLY A 15 5.17 -7.01 -8.63
N ASN A 16 6.41 -7.53 -8.56
CA ASN A 16 7.45 -7.02 -7.66
C ASN A 16 7.81 -5.55 -7.91
N VAL A 17 7.78 -5.10 -9.17
CA VAL A 17 8.08 -3.70 -9.51
C VAL A 17 7.09 -2.74 -8.85
N ALA A 18 5.80 -3.10 -8.80
CA ALA A 18 4.79 -2.28 -8.14
C ALA A 18 4.97 -2.28 -6.63
N VAL A 19 5.35 -3.42 -6.04
CA VAL A 19 5.64 -3.55 -4.60
C VAL A 19 6.83 -2.67 -4.21
N ASP A 20 7.94 -2.77 -4.93
CA ASP A 20 9.15 -1.99 -4.66
C ASP A 20 8.89 -0.49 -4.80
N LEU A 21 8.16 -0.09 -5.85
CA LEU A 21 7.79 1.30 -6.07
C LEU A 21 6.86 1.81 -4.96
N ALA A 22 5.83 1.04 -4.60
CA ALA A 22 4.92 1.41 -3.52
C ALA A 22 5.67 1.59 -2.20
N ALA A 23 6.55 0.65 -1.83
CA ALA A 23 7.35 0.75 -0.63
C ALA A 23 8.22 2.02 -0.58
N SER A 24 8.74 2.46 -1.73
CA SER A 24 9.51 3.71 -1.81
C SER A 24 8.67 4.99 -1.70
N LEU A 25 7.42 4.97 -2.18
CA LEU A 25 6.54 6.15 -2.23
C LEU A 25 5.64 6.30 -1.01
N ILE A 26 5.30 5.19 -0.34
CA ILE A 26 4.39 5.19 0.82
C ILE A 26 4.78 6.21 1.90
N PRO A 27 6.04 6.37 2.30
CA PRO A 27 6.41 7.36 3.32
C PRO A 27 5.99 8.78 2.94
N ASP A 28 6.27 9.19 1.70
CA ASP A 28 5.95 10.52 1.19
C ASP A 28 4.43 10.71 1.07
N LEU A 29 3.71 9.69 0.60
CA LEU A 29 2.24 9.72 0.47
C LEU A 29 1.54 9.78 1.84
N MET A 30 2.07 9.06 2.84
CA MET A 30 1.53 9.10 4.20
C MET A 30 1.68 10.50 4.82
N GLU A 31 2.81 11.17 4.58
CA GLU A 31 3.04 12.55 5.01
C GLU A 31 2.17 13.55 4.23
N GLU A 32 2.08 13.41 2.90
CA GLU A 32 1.31 14.30 2.02
C GLU A 32 -0.18 14.32 2.39
N TYR A 33 -0.75 13.16 2.71
CA TYR A 33 -2.18 13.01 3.00
C TYR A 33 -2.53 13.01 4.50
N ASP A 34 -1.55 13.19 5.40
CA ASP A 34 -1.75 13.09 6.85
C ASP A 34 -2.54 11.82 7.22
N ALA A 35 -2.12 10.69 6.65
CA ALA A 35 -2.86 9.44 6.72
C ALA A 35 -2.60 8.70 8.05
N ASP A 36 -3.67 8.31 8.73
CA ASP A 36 -3.60 7.52 9.96
C ASP A 36 -3.42 6.03 9.67
N VAL A 37 -3.99 5.57 8.54
CA VAL A 37 -4.03 4.15 8.16
C VAL A 37 -3.78 4.01 6.66
N LEU A 38 -2.94 3.05 6.30
CA LEU A 38 -2.72 2.61 4.92
C LEU A 38 -3.34 1.24 4.69
N ILE A 39 -4.05 1.07 3.58
CA ILE A 39 -4.55 -0.22 3.08
C ILE A 39 -4.05 -0.39 1.64
N VAL A 40 -3.56 -1.57 1.30
CA VAL A 40 -3.04 -1.87 -0.03
C VAL A 40 -3.64 -3.19 -0.52
N ASN A 41 -4.18 -3.23 -1.75
CA ASN A 41 -4.57 -4.49 -2.38
C ASN A 41 -3.36 -5.17 -3.01
N GLY A 42 -2.89 -6.25 -2.38
CA GLY A 42 -1.76 -7.04 -2.85
C GLY A 42 -2.12 -8.27 -3.69
N GLU A 43 -3.37 -8.43 -4.15
CA GLU A 43 -3.82 -9.70 -4.77
C GLU A 43 -3.08 -10.07 -6.07
N ASN A 44 -2.30 -9.17 -6.66
CA ASN A 44 -1.51 -9.41 -7.88
C ASN A 44 0.01 -9.25 -7.66
N ALA A 45 0.47 -9.20 -6.40
CA ALA A 45 1.85 -8.90 -6.06
C ALA A 45 2.83 -9.99 -6.49
N MET A 46 2.48 -11.27 -6.37
CA MET A 46 3.35 -12.39 -6.76
C MET A 46 3.19 -12.68 -8.26
N GLU A 47 4.13 -12.23 -9.10
CA GLU A 47 4.12 -12.51 -10.55
C GLU A 47 2.78 -12.17 -11.25
N GLY A 48 2.04 -11.18 -10.74
CA GLY A 48 0.73 -10.79 -11.27
C GLY A 48 -0.46 -11.60 -10.74
N LYS A 49 -0.28 -12.48 -9.74
CA LYS A 49 -1.35 -13.27 -9.09
C LYS A 49 -1.02 -13.64 -7.65
N SER A 50 -1.97 -13.49 -6.74
CA SER A 50 -1.80 -13.71 -5.30
C SER A 50 -0.69 -12.87 -4.67
N ILE A 51 -0.38 -13.14 -3.40
CA ILE A 51 0.67 -12.50 -2.62
C ILE A 51 1.53 -13.58 -1.94
N SER A 52 2.84 -13.37 -1.85
CA SER A 52 3.73 -14.25 -1.09
C SER A 52 3.79 -13.85 0.38
N GLU A 53 4.16 -14.77 1.27
CA GLU A 53 4.40 -14.46 2.69
C GLU A 53 5.47 -13.37 2.86
N ALA A 54 6.50 -13.37 2.01
CA ALA A 54 7.55 -12.35 2.03
C ALA A 54 7.06 -10.95 1.61
N GLN A 55 6.01 -10.87 0.79
CA GLN A 55 5.41 -9.59 0.36
C GLN A 55 4.33 -9.10 1.33
N ALA A 56 3.81 -9.97 2.19
CA ALA A 56 2.78 -9.64 3.16
C ALA A 56 3.33 -9.20 4.53
N ASN A 57 4.63 -9.43 4.78
CA ASN A 57 5.34 -9.06 6.01
C ASN A 57 6.24 -7.85 5.79
#